data_AF-A0AAV0CDY4-F1
#
_entry.id   AF-A0AAV0CDY4-F1
#
_cell.length_a   1.000
_cell.length_b   1.000
_cell.length_c   1.000
_cell.angle_alpha   90.00
_cell.angle_beta   90.00
_cell.angle_gamma   90.00
#
_symmetry.space_group_name_H-M   'P 1'
#
loop_
_entity.id
_entity.type
_entity.pdbx_description
1 polymer ?
#
loop_
_entity_poly.entity_id
_entity_poly.type
_entity_poly.pdbx_seq_one_letter_code
_entity_poly.pdbx_strand_id
1 'polypeptide(L)'
;MYNEGQATGMTFWAPNINIFRDPRWGRGQETPGEDPTVAGKYAVSFVRGMQGDRSNHLQVSACCKHFTAYDLENWNGTDHYNFNAIVTKQDMVDTFQPPFKASSVMCAYNSVNGIRNCANKELLTKTLRLEWGFRGYIALDCNAVHRIFYAHNYTKSPEEAAADALKAGINDLPLPLITLKNFECSKIETQVNSNNQTTGSIQSMNIYFNEFLCKAKFSGV
;
A
#
# COMPACT_ATOMS: atom_id res chain seq x y z
N MET A 1 16.72 -9.09 -10.76
CA MET A 1 15.27 -8.97 -10.50
C MET A 1 14.51 -9.88 -11.45
N TYR A 2 13.51 -10.62 -10.96
CA TYR A 2 12.58 -11.32 -11.85
C TYR A 2 11.82 -10.23 -12.62
N ASN A 3 11.82 -10.26 -13.96
CA ASN A 3 11.31 -9.22 -14.89
C ASN A 3 12.28 -8.08 -15.28
N GLU A 4 13.60 -8.28 -15.14
CA GLU A 4 14.58 -7.37 -15.77
C GLU A 4 14.29 -7.21 -17.27
N GLY A 5 14.23 -5.96 -17.75
CA GLY A 5 13.92 -5.63 -19.13
C GLY A 5 12.42 -5.54 -19.48
N GLN A 6 11.50 -5.91 -18.58
CA GLN A 6 10.05 -5.76 -18.78
C GLN A 6 9.47 -4.54 -18.05
N ALA A 7 10.14 -4.06 -17.00
CA ALA A 7 9.74 -2.85 -16.29
C ALA A 7 10.14 -1.59 -17.08
N THR A 8 9.17 -0.86 -17.61
CA THR A 8 9.36 0.48 -18.16
C THR A 8 9.15 1.52 -17.04
N GLY A 9 10.24 1.92 -16.39
CA GLY A 9 10.19 2.94 -15.33
C GLY A 9 11.23 2.74 -14.23
N MET A 10 11.25 3.66 -13.27
CA MET A 10 12.18 3.65 -12.13
C MET A 10 11.48 3.41 -10.79
N THR A 11 10.30 2.78 -10.80
CA THR A 11 9.52 2.45 -9.60
C THR A 11 9.35 0.95 -9.49
N PHE A 12 9.74 0.38 -8.35
CA PHE A 12 9.73 -1.06 -8.13
C PHE A 12 9.00 -1.43 -6.83
N TRP A 13 8.08 -2.39 -6.93
CA TRP A 13 7.36 -2.96 -5.79
C TRP A 13 8.17 -4.02 -5.06
N ALA A 14 9.29 -3.59 -4.50
CA ALA A 14 10.22 -4.39 -3.72
C ALA A 14 10.92 -3.50 -2.67
N PRO A 15 11.38 -4.07 -1.55
CA PRO A 15 11.34 -5.50 -1.18
C PRO A 15 10.03 -5.95 -0.50
N ASN A 16 9.76 -7.26 -0.53
CA ASN A 16 8.82 -7.90 0.38
C ASN A 16 9.52 -8.15 1.73
N ILE A 17 9.02 -7.53 2.80
CA ILE A 17 9.63 -7.54 4.13
C ILE A 17 8.64 -7.97 5.21
N ASN A 18 7.55 -8.63 4.81
CA ASN A 18 6.67 -9.29 5.77
C ASN A 18 7.43 -10.40 6.51
N ILE A 19 7.00 -10.67 7.74
CA ILE A 19 7.61 -11.69 8.58
C ILE A 19 7.04 -13.06 8.19
N PHE A 20 7.91 -14.01 7.87
CA PHE A 20 7.51 -15.36 7.49
C PHE A 20 7.12 -16.21 8.71
N ARG A 21 6.04 -15.82 9.40
CA ARG A 21 5.60 -16.49 10.64
C ARG A 21 4.96 -17.86 10.40
N ASP A 22 4.24 -18.02 9.31
CA ASP A 22 3.59 -19.28 8.97
C ASP A 22 4.33 -19.94 7.80
N PRO A 23 5.04 -21.08 8.00
CA PRO A 23 5.80 -21.73 6.93
C PRO A 23 4.94 -22.25 5.77
N ARG A 24 3.61 -22.25 5.91
CA ARG A 24 2.65 -22.62 4.85
C ARG A 24 2.35 -21.45 3.92
N TRP A 25 2.76 -20.22 4.27
CA TRP A 25 2.52 -19.04 3.45
C TRP A 25 3.25 -19.14 2.11
N GLY A 26 2.49 -19.23 1.02
CA GLY A 26 3.01 -19.45 -0.33
C GLY A 26 3.95 -18.36 -0.86
N ARG A 27 4.03 -17.20 -0.19
CA ARG A 27 4.93 -16.09 -0.55
C ARG A 27 6.06 -15.87 0.45
N GLY A 28 6.23 -16.75 1.44
CA GLY A 28 7.33 -16.68 2.40
C GLY A 28 8.72 -16.69 1.74
N GLN A 29 8.85 -17.38 0.60
CA GLN A 29 10.06 -17.40 -0.23
C GLN A 29 10.50 -16.02 -0.77
N GLU A 30 9.62 -15.01 -0.77
CA GLU A 30 9.94 -13.64 -1.19
C GLU A 30 10.58 -12.81 -0.06
N THR A 31 10.55 -13.31 1.17
CA THR A 31 10.91 -12.57 2.38
C THR A 31 12.28 -12.99 2.91
N PRO A 32 12.93 -12.14 3.72
CA PRO A 32 14.20 -12.47 4.38
C PRO A 32 14.07 -13.40 5.61
N GLY A 33 12.90 -14.00 5.85
CA GLY A 33 12.67 -14.98 6.92
C GLY A 33 11.71 -14.52 8.02
N GLU A 34 11.76 -15.22 9.16
CA GLU A 34 10.80 -15.07 10.28
C GLU A 34 11.23 -14.08 11.38
N ASP A 35 12.47 -13.58 11.34
CA ASP A 35 13.00 -12.70 12.38
C ASP A 35 12.86 -11.21 12.00
N PRO A 36 12.17 -10.39 12.81
CA PRO A 36 11.99 -8.95 12.54
C PRO A 36 13.31 -8.16 12.45
N THR A 37 14.34 -8.55 13.20
CA THR A 37 15.64 -7.86 13.19
C THR A 37 16.38 -8.11 11.88
N VAL A 38 16.40 -9.36 11.40
CA VAL A 38 16.97 -9.76 10.11
C VAL A 38 16.19 -9.10 8.98
N ALA A 39 14.85 -9.14 9.03
CA ALA A 39 14.01 -8.50 8.02
C ALA A 39 14.25 -6.99 7.93
N GLY A 40 14.36 -6.30 9.07
CA GLY A 40 14.69 -4.87 9.11
C GLY A 40 16.08 -4.55 8.54
N LYS A 41 17.11 -5.33 8.88
CA LYS A 41 18.48 -5.14 8.33
C LYS A 41 18.53 -5.40 6.82
N TYR A 42 17.82 -6.42 6.36
CA TYR A 42 17.66 -6.72 4.94
C TYR A 42 16.97 -5.56 4.21
N ALA A 43 15.85 -5.07 4.74
CA ALA A 43 15.09 -3.95 4.17
C ALA A 43 15.97 -2.71 3.97
N VAL A 44 16.72 -2.29 4.99
CA VAL A 44 17.62 -1.13 4.92
C VAL A 44 18.68 -1.32 3.85
N SER A 45 19.31 -2.49 3.79
CA SER A 45 20.37 -2.79 2.83
C SER A 45 19.82 -2.81 1.40
N PHE A 46 18.68 -3.47 1.19
CA PHE A 46 18.02 -3.60 -0.10
C PHE A 46 17.58 -2.22 -0.63
N VAL A 47 16.88 -1.45 0.20
CA VAL A 47 16.40 -0.11 -0.18
C VAL A 47 17.56 0.83 -0.46
N ARG A 48 18.62 0.81 0.35
CA ARG A 48 19.82 1.62 0.10
C ARG A 48 20.49 1.25 -1.24
N GLY A 49 20.56 -0.04 -1.55
CA GLY A 49 21.10 -0.52 -2.82
C GLY A 49 20.27 -0.08 -4.03
N MET A 50 18.94 -0.07 -3.89
CA MET A 50 18.04 0.38 -4.95
C MET A 50 18.03 1.90 -5.12
N GLN A 51 17.87 2.64 -4.04
CA GLN A 51 17.68 4.09 -4.10
C GLN A 51 18.98 4.86 -4.30
N GLY A 52 20.12 4.21 -4.07
CA GLY A 52 21.43 4.85 -4.01
C GLY A 52 21.68 5.54 -2.67
N ASP A 53 22.96 5.76 -2.34
CA ASP A 53 23.40 6.26 -1.03
C ASP A 53 24.18 7.59 -1.08
N ARG A 54 24.44 8.13 -2.28
CA ARG A 54 25.49 9.13 -2.52
C ARG A 54 25.08 10.35 -3.36
N SER A 55 23.79 10.53 -3.65
CA SER A 55 23.34 11.66 -4.47
C SER A 55 22.05 12.27 -3.95
N ASN A 56 21.79 13.54 -4.32
CA ASN A 56 20.52 14.22 -4.06
C ASN A 56 19.35 13.68 -4.92
N HIS A 57 19.58 12.62 -5.70
CA HIS A 57 18.60 12.01 -6.59
C HIS A 57 18.45 10.52 -6.29
N LEU A 58 17.22 10.02 -6.36
CA LEU A 58 16.92 8.59 -6.29
C LEU A 58 17.40 7.91 -7.58
N GLN A 59 18.11 6.80 -7.47
CA GLN A 59 18.45 5.95 -8.61
C GLN A 59 17.20 5.21 -9.12
N VAL A 60 16.52 4.48 -8.23
CA VAL A 60 15.16 3.98 -8.43
C VAL A 60 14.35 4.14 -7.14
N SER A 61 13.02 4.18 -7.24
CA SER A 61 12.10 4.17 -6.10
C SER A 61 11.84 2.74 -5.63
N ALA A 62 12.18 2.46 -4.37
CA ALA A 62 11.84 1.21 -3.70
C ALA A 62 10.48 1.34 -2.98
N CYS A 63 9.72 0.25 -2.94
CA CYS A 63 8.41 0.20 -2.30
C CYS A 63 8.34 -1.03 -1.39
N CYS A 64 8.56 -0.80 -0.10
CA CYS A 64 8.50 -1.86 0.89
C CYS A 64 7.06 -2.35 1.04
N LYS A 65 6.87 -3.68 1.05
CA LYS A 65 5.55 -4.29 1.06
C LYS A 65 5.51 -5.56 1.91
N HIS A 66 4.33 -6.01 2.35
CA HIS A 66 3.01 -5.38 2.25
C HIS A 66 2.63 -4.87 3.64
N PHE A 67 2.41 -3.58 3.78
CA PHE A 67 2.12 -2.91 5.05
C PHE A 67 0.63 -3.07 5.41
N THR A 68 0.26 -3.77 6.47
CA THR A 68 1.09 -4.66 7.31
C THR A 68 0.34 -5.91 7.76
N ALA A 69 1.05 -6.83 8.43
CA ALA A 69 0.53 -8.11 8.92
C ALA A 69 -0.11 -8.95 7.81
N TYR A 70 0.62 -9.08 6.70
CA TYR A 70 0.27 -9.88 5.53
C TYR A 70 1.22 -11.07 5.44
N ASP A 71 0.76 -12.24 5.85
CA ASP A 71 1.56 -13.46 5.94
C ASP A 71 0.74 -14.72 5.66
N LEU A 72 -0.37 -14.60 4.92
CA LEU A 72 -1.23 -15.71 4.53
C LEU A 72 -1.74 -15.54 3.10
N GLU A 73 -1.65 -16.60 2.28
CA GLU A 73 -2.19 -16.61 0.90
C GLU A 73 -3.59 -17.23 0.86
N ASN A 74 -3.70 -18.47 1.31
CA ASN A 74 -4.94 -19.23 1.38
C ASN A 74 -4.75 -20.42 2.31
N TRP A 75 -5.47 -20.44 3.43
CA TRP A 75 -5.44 -21.55 4.36
C TRP A 75 -6.76 -21.68 5.11
N ASN A 76 -7.20 -22.92 5.34
CA ASN A 76 -8.40 -23.24 6.11
C ASN A 76 -9.66 -22.44 5.69
N GLY A 77 -9.87 -22.30 4.38
CA GLY A 77 -11.01 -21.57 3.81
C GLY A 77 -10.91 -20.04 3.90
N THR A 78 -9.79 -19.49 4.37
CA THR A 78 -9.53 -18.05 4.40
C THR A 78 -8.45 -17.71 3.39
N ASP A 79 -8.81 -16.91 2.38
CA ASP A 79 -7.85 -16.34 1.45
C ASP A 79 -7.28 -15.01 1.96
N HIS A 80 -6.23 -14.54 1.32
CA HIS A 80 -5.51 -13.30 1.64
C HIS A 80 -6.34 -12.03 1.51
N TYR A 81 -7.43 -12.04 0.73
CA TYR A 81 -8.37 -10.93 0.66
C TYR A 81 -9.26 -10.90 1.92
N ASN A 82 -9.72 -12.06 2.36
CA ASN A 82 -10.62 -12.22 3.50
C ASN A 82 -9.89 -12.37 4.84
N PHE A 83 -8.58 -12.51 4.82
CA PHE A 83 -7.76 -12.63 6.01
C PHE A 83 -7.91 -11.39 6.91
N ASN A 84 -8.20 -11.63 8.19
CA ASN A 84 -8.24 -10.61 9.23
C ASN A 84 -7.18 -10.96 10.27
N ALA A 85 -6.04 -10.27 10.19
CA ALA A 85 -4.96 -10.43 11.14
C ALA A 85 -5.37 -9.81 12.49
N ILE A 86 -5.41 -10.62 13.54
CA ILE A 86 -5.67 -10.17 14.90
C ILE A 86 -4.32 -9.96 15.58
N VAL A 87 -3.93 -8.70 15.73
CA VAL A 87 -2.58 -8.34 16.18
C VAL A 87 -2.65 -7.35 17.32
N THR A 88 -1.97 -7.65 18.42
CA THR A 88 -1.88 -6.74 19.56
C THR A 88 -1.01 -5.53 19.22
N LYS A 89 -1.19 -4.40 19.93
CA LYS A 89 -0.33 -3.22 19.73
C LYS A 89 1.16 -3.55 19.94
N GLN A 90 1.47 -4.42 20.90
CA GLN A 90 2.84 -4.86 21.18
C GLN A 90 3.41 -5.63 19.98
N ASP A 91 2.70 -6.65 19.48
CA ASP A 91 3.18 -7.46 18.36
C ASP A 91 3.21 -6.69 17.04
N MET A 92 2.33 -5.67 16.88
CA MET A 92 2.45 -4.72 15.76
C MET A 92 3.82 -4.04 15.78
N VAL A 93 4.23 -3.46 16.90
CA VAL A 93 5.49 -2.72 17.01
C VAL A 93 6.71 -3.65 16.99
N ASP A 94 6.65 -4.78 17.70
CA ASP A 94 7.78 -5.68 17.86
C ASP A 94 8.07 -6.51 16.60
N THR A 95 7.02 -6.85 15.83
CA THR A 95 7.11 -7.83 14.75
C THR A 95 6.74 -7.26 13.39
N PHE A 96 5.53 -6.70 13.26
CA PHE A 96 4.95 -6.40 11.95
C PHE A 96 5.27 -5.00 11.43
N GLN A 97 5.79 -4.12 12.28
CA GLN A 97 6.08 -2.75 11.95
C GLN A 97 7.56 -2.37 12.21
N PRO A 98 8.55 -3.16 11.77
CA PRO A 98 9.90 -2.63 11.69
C PRO A 98 9.87 -1.37 10.81
N PRO A 99 10.59 -0.29 11.13
CA PRO A 99 10.42 0.98 10.45
C PRO A 99 10.71 0.86 8.95
N PHE A 100 9.67 1.07 8.14
CA PHE A 100 9.74 1.06 6.68
C PHE A 100 10.48 2.33 6.21
N LYS A 101 11.79 2.24 5.94
CA LYS A 101 12.60 3.35 5.42
C LYS A 101 12.80 3.22 3.91
N ALA A 102 11.79 3.62 3.14
CA ALA A 102 11.82 3.63 1.67
C ALA A 102 11.17 4.90 1.08
N SER A 103 11.29 5.10 -0.23
CA SER A 103 10.56 6.15 -0.96
C SER A 103 9.09 5.82 -1.14
N SER A 104 8.71 4.54 -0.98
CA SER A 104 7.33 4.08 -1.04
C SER A 104 7.04 2.93 -0.07
N VAL A 105 5.77 2.81 0.30
CA VAL A 105 5.21 1.68 1.08
C VAL A 105 3.91 1.24 0.42
N MET A 106 3.72 -0.07 0.26
CA MET A 106 2.49 -0.63 -0.31
C MET A 106 1.58 -1.17 0.79
N CYS A 107 0.32 -0.75 0.82
CA CYS A 107 -0.66 -1.31 1.75
C CYS A 107 -1.10 -2.71 1.33
N ALA A 108 -1.45 -3.58 2.29
CA ALA A 108 -1.83 -4.97 2.04
C ALA A 108 -3.34 -5.19 1.80
N TYR A 109 -3.70 -6.37 1.29
CA TYR A 109 -5.09 -6.78 1.04
C TYR A 109 -5.93 -7.00 2.31
N ASN A 110 -5.30 -7.60 3.33
CA ASN A 110 -5.97 -8.10 4.52
C ASN A 110 -6.55 -6.99 5.40
N SER A 111 -7.40 -7.39 6.34
CA SER A 111 -7.75 -6.54 7.48
C SER A 111 -6.76 -6.74 8.62
N VAL A 112 -6.58 -5.70 9.42
CA VAL A 112 -5.91 -5.75 10.73
C VAL A 112 -6.92 -5.30 11.78
N ASN A 113 -7.21 -6.18 12.74
CA ASN A 113 -8.18 -5.94 13.80
C ASN A 113 -9.54 -5.44 13.28
N GLY A 114 -10.01 -6.02 12.17
CA GLY A 114 -11.30 -5.72 11.54
C GLY A 114 -11.31 -4.55 10.55
N ILE A 115 -10.20 -3.81 10.39
CA ILE A 115 -10.12 -2.65 9.50
C ILE A 115 -9.23 -2.98 8.30
N ARG A 116 -9.71 -2.71 7.08
CA ARG A 116 -8.98 -2.94 5.82
C ARG A 116 -7.68 -2.13 5.78
N ASN A 117 -6.55 -2.78 5.51
CA ASN A 117 -5.22 -2.12 5.55
C ASN A 117 -5.17 -0.83 4.72
N CYS A 118 -5.58 -0.92 3.45
CA CYS A 118 -5.55 0.20 2.52
C CYS A 118 -6.57 1.32 2.82
N ALA A 119 -7.49 1.13 3.77
CA ALA A 119 -8.42 2.14 4.26
C ALA A 119 -8.21 2.47 5.75
N ASN A 120 -7.11 2.00 6.35
CA ASN A 120 -6.86 2.16 7.78
C ASN A 120 -6.10 3.46 8.07
N LYS A 121 -6.81 4.52 8.44
CA LYS A 121 -6.23 5.84 8.78
C LYS A 121 -5.29 5.81 9.99
N GLU A 122 -5.55 4.94 10.97
CA GLU A 122 -4.67 4.79 12.14
C GLU A 122 -3.30 4.21 11.73
N LEU A 123 -3.26 3.26 10.80
CA LEU A 123 -2.01 2.71 10.29
C LEU A 123 -1.32 3.65 9.29
N LEU A 124 -2.04 4.10 8.26
CA LEU A 124 -1.45 4.80 7.13
C LEU A 124 -1.16 6.27 7.43
N THR A 125 -2.07 6.97 8.10
CA THR A 125 -1.86 8.39 8.44
C THR A 125 -1.19 8.52 9.79
N LYS A 126 -1.81 8.03 10.86
CA LYS A 126 -1.29 8.29 12.20
C LYS A 126 0.06 7.60 12.45
N THR A 127 0.14 6.29 12.26
CA THR A 127 1.40 5.56 12.50
C THR A 127 2.46 5.91 11.45
N LEU A 128 2.18 5.63 10.17
CA LEU A 128 3.19 5.75 9.12
C LEU A 128 3.54 7.21 8.80
N ARG A 129 2.57 8.11 8.58
CA ARG A 129 2.87 9.52 8.25
C ARG A 129 3.29 10.35 9.45
N LEU A 130 2.54 10.30 10.55
CA LEU A 130 2.74 11.22 11.68
C LEU A 130 3.80 10.70 12.65
N GLU A 131 3.64 9.48 13.16
CA GLU A 131 4.55 8.94 14.19
C GLU A 131 5.92 8.58 13.61
N TRP A 132 5.97 7.96 12.43
CA TRP A 132 7.24 7.61 11.77
C TRP A 132 7.81 8.72 10.89
N GLY A 133 7.02 9.76 10.60
CA GLY A 133 7.44 10.86 9.74
C GLY A 133 7.64 10.47 8.28
N PHE A 134 6.99 9.40 7.78
CA PHE A 134 7.16 8.93 6.41
C PHE A 134 6.74 9.98 5.37
N ARG A 135 7.66 10.34 4.47
CA ARG A 135 7.46 11.37 3.42
C ARG A 135 7.37 10.83 2.00
N GLY A 136 7.49 9.51 1.80
CA GLY A 136 7.34 8.86 0.50
C GLY A 136 5.90 8.84 -0.02
N TYR A 137 5.57 8.06 -1.04
CA TYR A 137 4.18 7.83 -1.46
C TYR A 137 3.69 6.47 -0.98
N ILE A 138 2.39 6.34 -0.67
CA ILE A 138 1.78 5.08 -0.28
C ILE A 138 1.06 4.49 -1.49
N ALA A 139 1.44 3.28 -1.88
CA ALA A 139 0.87 2.56 -3.01
C ALA A 139 -0.19 1.56 -2.55
N LEU A 140 -1.16 1.30 -3.42
CA LEU A 140 -2.12 0.22 -3.28
C LEU A 140 -1.53 -1.10 -3.78
N ASP A 141 -1.78 -2.21 -3.11
CA ASP A 141 -1.62 -3.53 -3.76
C ASP A 141 -2.68 -3.71 -4.85
N CYS A 142 -2.35 -4.48 -5.88
CA CYS A 142 -3.13 -4.62 -7.11
C CYS A 142 -4.59 -4.97 -6.83
N ASN A 143 -5.53 -4.07 -7.17
CA ASN A 143 -6.97 -4.26 -6.93
C ASN A 143 -7.45 -4.25 -5.46
N ALA A 144 -6.65 -3.83 -4.48
CA ALA A 144 -7.13 -3.87 -3.09
C ALA A 144 -8.41 -3.03 -2.88
N VAL A 145 -8.55 -1.86 -3.53
CA VAL A 145 -9.76 -1.03 -3.51
C VAL A 145 -10.96 -1.71 -4.16
N HIS A 146 -10.75 -2.39 -5.29
CA HIS A 146 -11.82 -3.17 -5.93
C HIS A 146 -12.32 -4.25 -4.97
N ARG A 147 -11.43 -4.90 -4.20
CA ARG A 147 -11.80 -5.92 -3.22
C ARG A 147 -12.53 -5.36 -2.02
N ILE A 148 -12.16 -4.16 -1.53
CA ILE A 148 -12.87 -3.46 -0.43
C ILE A 148 -14.38 -3.39 -0.70
N PHE A 149 -14.77 -3.05 -1.94
CA PHE A 149 -16.18 -3.02 -2.33
C PHE A 149 -16.71 -4.40 -2.75
N TYR A 150 -16.20 -4.96 -3.86
CA TYR A 150 -16.84 -6.11 -4.53
C TYR A 150 -16.69 -7.45 -3.82
N ALA A 151 -15.65 -7.62 -2.98
CA ALA A 151 -15.42 -8.88 -2.27
C ALA A 151 -15.83 -8.80 -0.80
N HIS A 152 -15.85 -7.60 -0.22
CA HIS A 152 -15.99 -7.44 1.22
C HIS A 152 -17.19 -6.61 1.66
N ASN A 153 -17.93 -6.00 0.72
CA ASN A 153 -19.07 -5.13 1.00
C ASN A 153 -18.79 -4.11 2.12
N TYR A 154 -17.54 -3.62 2.20
CA TYR A 154 -17.10 -2.73 3.27
C TYR A 154 -17.64 -1.31 3.07
N THR A 155 -17.82 -0.89 1.82
CA THR A 155 -18.42 0.39 1.42
C THR A 155 -19.70 0.18 0.62
N LYS A 156 -20.50 1.23 0.49
CA LYS A 156 -21.79 1.21 -0.24
C LYS A 156 -21.61 1.39 -1.74
N SER A 157 -20.49 1.98 -2.16
CA SER A 157 -20.12 2.11 -3.57
C SER A 157 -18.62 1.93 -3.76
N PRO A 158 -18.17 1.63 -4.99
CA PRO A 158 -16.75 1.52 -5.28
C PRO A 158 -16.04 2.89 -5.29
N GLU A 159 -16.76 3.99 -5.54
CA GLU A 159 -16.24 5.35 -5.34
C GLU A 159 -15.99 5.63 -3.86
N GLU A 160 -16.84 5.14 -2.95
CA GLU A 160 -16.63 5.25 -1.51
C GLU A 160 -15.41 4.46 -1.06
N ALA A 161 -15.17 3.26 -1.62
CA ALA A 161 -13.94 2.51 -1.36
C ALA A 161 -12.68 3.27 -1.80
N ALA A 162 -12.72 3.91 -2.97
CA ALA A 162 -11.63 4.74 -3.46
C ALA A 162 -11.44 5.98 -2.59
N ALA A 163 -12.52 6.66 -2.21
CA ALA A 163 -12.47 7.84 -1.35
C ALA A 163 -11.92 7.51 0.04
N ASP A 164 -12.30 6.38 0.63
CA ASP A 164 -11.81 5.94 1.93
C ASP A 164 -10.31 5.59 1.88
N ALA A 165 -9.85 4.92 0.83
CA ALA A 165 -8.42 4.65 0.63
C ALA A 165 -7.61 5.94 0.49
N LEU A 166 -8.12 6.91 -0.29
CA LEU A 166 -7.52 8.23 -0.41
C LEU A 166 -7.49 8.95 0.95
N LYS A 167 -8.61 9.03 1.68
CA LYS A 167 -8.69 9.65 3.01
C LYS A 167 -7.78 8.98 4.04
N ALA A 168 -7.52 7.68 3.91
CA ALA A 168 -6.61 6.95 4.78
C ALA A 168 -5.13 7.29 4.50
N GLY A 169 -4.79 7.71 3.27
CA GLY A 169 -3.47 8.22 2.91
C GLY A 169 -2.85 7.62 1.65
N ILE A 170 -3.58 6.79 0.89
CA ILE A 170 -3.08 6.19 -0.37
C ILE A 170 -2.84 7.30 -1.41
N ASN A 171 -1.69 7.25 -2.09
CA ASN A 171 -1.32 8.21 -3.12
C ASN A 171 -1.35 7.61 -4.52
N ASP A 172 -0.94 6.34 -4.65
CA ASP A 172 -0.89 5.62 -5.91
C ASP A 172 -1.92 4.50 -5.91
N LEU A 173 -2.87 4.60 -6.84
CA LEU A 173 -3.95 3.64 -7.05
C LEU A 173 -3.69 2.92 -8.39
N PRO A 174 -2.81 1.89 -8.43
CA PRO A 174 -2.70 0.98 -9.57
C PRO A 174 -3.98 0.16 -9.71
N LEU A 175 -5.03 0.83 -10.20
CA LEU A 175 -6.29 0.24 -10.58
C LEU A 175 -6.14 -0.24 -12.03
N PRO A 176 -6.58 -1.47 -12.37
CA PRO A 176 -6.76 -1.83 -13.77
C PRO A 176 -7.65 -0.79 -14.43
N LEU A 177 -7.29 -0.45 -15.66
CA LEU A 177 -8.01 0.51 -16.51
C LEU A 177 -9.55 0.28 -16.51
N ILE A 178 -9.99 -0.97 -16.33
CA ILE A 178 -11.39 -1.39 -16.27
C ILE A 178 -12.13 -0.82 -15.05
N THR A 179 -11.52 -0.82 -13.87
CA THR A 179 -12.16 -0.30 -12.65
C THR A 179 -12.30 1.22 -12.70
N LEU A 180 -11.32 1.91 -13.31
CA LEU A 180 -11.36 3.36 -13.52
C LEU A 180 -12.39 3.83 -14.55
N LYS A 181 -12.68 3.03 -15.58
CA LYS A 181 -13.68 3.38 -16.60
C LYS A 181 -15.05 3.66 -15.98
N ASN A 182 -15.41 2.92 -14.94
CA ASN A 182 -16.71 2.99 -14.30
C ASN A 182 -16.81 3.99 -13.14
N PHE A 183 -15.70 4.57 -12.68
CA PHE A 183 -15.73 5.54 -11.58
C PHE A 183 -16.02 6.95 -12.08
N GLU A 184 -16.93 7.63 -11.39
CA GLU A 184 -17.13 9.07 -11.54
C GLU A 184 -16.17 9.82 -10.61
N CYS A 185 -15.12 10.42 -11.19
CA CYS A 185 -14.14 11.21 -10.44
C CYS A 185 -14.78 12.30 -9.56
N SER A 186 -15.83 12.97 -10.06
CA SER A 186 -16.57 13.99 -9.33
C SER A 186 -17.21 13.46 -8.03
N LYS A 187 -17.68 12.21 -8.02
CA LYS A 187 -18.22 11.56 -6.81
C LYS A 187 -17.11 11.30 -5.79
N ILE A 188 -15.95 10.80 -6.25
CA ILE A 188 -14.79 10.57 -5.38
C ILE A 188 -14.30 11.90 -4.78
N GLU A 189 -14.14 12.94 -5.60
CA GLU A 189 -13.73 14.28 -5.13
C GLU A 189 -14.70 14.84 -4.09
N THR A 190 -16.00 14.77 -4.36
CA THR A 190 -17.04 15.22 -3.44
C THR A 190 -16.92 14.49 -2.11
N GLN A 191 -16.76 13.17 -2.15
CA GLN A 191 -16.61 12.36 -0.94
C GLN A 191 -15.31 12.66 -0.19
N VAL A 192 -14.18 12.84 -0.88
CA VAL A 192 -12.90 13.22 -0.27
C VAL A 192 -12.98 14.59 0.40
N ASN A 193 -13.59 15.57 -0.26
CA ASN A 193 -13.66 16.96 0.21
C ASN A 193 -14.76 17.23 1.25
N SER A 194 -15.77 16.35 1.34
CA SER A 194 -16.94 16.54 2.22
C SER A 194 -16.66 16.68 3.73
N ASN A 195 -15.43 16.40 4.21
CA ASN A 195 -15.14 16.31 5.65
C ASN A 195 -14.11 17.31 6.21
N ASN A 196 -13.61 18.31 5.46
CA ASN A 196 -12.68 19.34 5.99
C ASN A 196 -11.44 18.82 6.79
N GLN A 197 -11.09 17.53 6.66
CA GLN A 197 -10.00 16.88 7.39
C GLN A 197 -8.78 16.66 6.48
N THR A 198 -8.18 17.72 5.95
CA THR A 198 -7.17 17.54 4.90
C THR A 198 -5.96 18.44 5.09
N THR A 199 -5.00 17.94 5.88
CA THR A 199 -3.63 18.46 6.00
C THR A 199 -2.76 17.92 4.87
N GLY A 200 -2.17 18.78 4.03
CA GLY A 200 -0.93 18.56 3.24
C GLY A 200 -0.90 17.45 2.16
N SER A 201 -1.46 16.27 2.41
CA SER A 201 -1.45 15.11 1.51
C SER A 201 -2.23 15.34 0.21
N ILE A 202 -3.27 16.20 0.26
CA ILE A 202 -4.09 16.58 -0.89
C ILE A 202 -3.27 17.28 -1.98
N GLN A 203 -2.19 18.01 -1.68
CA GLN A 203 -1.50 18.77 -2.73
C GLN A 203 -0.74 17.85 -3.70
N SER A 204 -0.09 16.81 -3.17
CA SER A 204 0.50 15.72 -3.96
C SER A 204 -0.54 14.76 -4.56
N MET A 205 -1.66 14.55 -3.86
CA MET A 205 -2.81 13.79 -4.37
C MET A 205 -3.52 14.50 -5.53
N ASN A 206 -3.65 15.82 -5.51
CA ASN A 206 -4.28 16.61 -6.56
C ASN A 206 -3.47 16.54 -7.85
N ILE A 207 -2.16 16.36 -7.79
CA ILE A 207 -1.33 16.18 -8.98
C ILE A 207 -1.58 14.77 -9.56
N TYR A 208 -1.49 13.71 -8.76
CA TYR A 208 -1.68 12.34 -9.27
C TYR A 208 -3.14 12.02 -9.64
N PHE A 209 -4.11 12.46 -8.84
CA PHE A 209 -5.53 12.25 -9.07
C PHE A 209 -6.03 13.04 -10.30
N ASN A 210 -5.68 14.33 -10.42
CA ASN A 210 -6.11 15.13 -11.57
C ASN A 210 -5.29 14.85 -12.84
N GLU A 211 -4.00 14.51 -12.75
CA GLU A 211 -3.18 14.25 -13.95
C GLU A 211 -3.19 12.81 -14.44
N PHE A 212 -3.24 11.81 -13.56
CA PHE A 212 -3.13 10.40 -13.95
C PHE A 212 -4.44 9.63 -13.87
N LEU A 213 -5.23 9.77 -12.79
CA LEU A 213 -6.45 8.97 -12.64
C LEU A 213 -7.65 9.52 -13.41
N CYS A 214 -7.83 10.85 -13.43
CA CYS A 214 -8.99 11.49 -14.04
C CYS A 214 -8.74 12.12 -15.42
N LYS A 215 -7.51 12.59 -15.73
CA LYS A 215 -7.16 13.07 -17.09
C LYS A 215 -6.86 11.95 -18.09
N ALA A 216 -6.43 10.76 -17.65
CA ALA A 216 -6.25 9.60 -18.55
C ALA A 216 -7.57 9.13 -19.20
N LYS A 217 -8.73 9.64 -18.76
CA LYS A 217 -10.03 9.47 -19.45
C LYS A 217 -10.13 10.23 -20.78
N PHE A 218 -9.21 11.16 -21.10
CA PHE A 218 -9.36 12.07 -22.25
C PHE A 218 -8.26 12.02 -23.31
N SER A 219 -7.17 11.27 -23.13
CA SER A 219 -6.24 10.99 -24.23
C SER A 219 -6.53 9.61 -24.81
N GLY A 220 -7.44 9.56 -25.77
CA GLY A 220 -7.68 8.39 -26.60
C GLY A 220 -6.47 8.08 -27.49
N VAL A 221 -5.48 7.39 -26.92
CA VAL A 221 -4.39 6.71 -27.62
C VAL A 221 -4.24 5.33 -27.00
#